data_AF-A0A6J6YUK3-F1
#
_entry.id   AF-A0A6J6YUK3-F1
#
_cell.length_a   1.000
_cell.length_b   1.000
_cell.length_c   1.000
_cell.angle_alpha   90.00
_cell.angle_beta   90.00
_cell.angle_gamma   90.00
#
_symmetry.space_group_name_H-M   'P 1'
#
loop_
_entity.id
_entity.type
_entity.pdbx_description
1 polymer ?
#
loop_
_entity_poly.entity_id
_entity_poly.type
_entity_poly.pdbx_seq_one_letter_code
_entity_poly.pdbx_strand_id
1 'polypeptide(L)'
;MVHPDLGVPALGFYVEVDHHTWHDPTAAADYDKDRDRQVRLAGGVVERVTDTQLRDNLPKVVADLRTLYLGRRSSFGVQAG
;
A
#
# COMPACT_ATOMS: atom_id res chain seq x y z
N MET A 1 9.57 9.02 8.15
CA MET A 1 10.10 8.17 7.05
C MET A 1 9.02 7.14 6.77
N VAL A 2 8.47 7.10 5.56
CA VAL A 2 7.55 6.04 5.15
C VAL A 2 8.45 4.90 4.67
N HIS A 3 8.38 3.73 5.29
CA HIS A 3 9.11 2.53 4.86
C HIS A 3 8.10 1.45 4.45
N PRO A 4 7.46 1.60 3.27
CA PRO A 4 6.62 0.55 2.75
C PRO A 4 7.51 -0.59 2.24
N ASP A 5 7.05 -1.83 2.36
CA ASP A 5 7.82 -2.99 1.88
C ASP A 5 8.10 -2.90 0.37
N LEU A 6 7.18 -2.28 -0.36
CA LEU A 6 7.34 -1.99 -1.78
C LEU A 6 6.72 -0.62 -2.13
N GLY A 7 7.31 0.10 -3.08
CA GLY A 7 6.73 1.35 -3.57
C GLY A 7 7.19 1.76 -4.96
N VAL A 8 6.30 2.48 -5.65
CA VAL A 8 6.59 3.24 -6.88
C VAL A 8 6.33 4.72 -6.58
N PRO A 9 7.31 5.47 -6.04
CA PRO A 9 7.11 6.86 -5.60
C PRO A 9 6.61 7.79 -6.69
N ALA A 10 7.04 7.57 -7.94
CA ALA A 10 6.62 8.37 -9.10
C ALA A 10 5.11 8.30 -9.38
N LEU A 11 4.42 7.27 -8.88
CA LEU A 11 2.97 7.12 -8.96
C LEU A 11 2.29 7.31 -7.61
N GLY A 12 3.05 7.58 -6.54
CA GLY A 12 2.55 7.57 -5.16
C GLY A 12 1.81 6.27 -4.82
N PHE A 13 2.29 5.12 -5.29
CA PHE A 13 1.68 3.81 -5.02
C PHE A 13 2.61 3.00 -4.13
N TYR A 14 2.13 2.58 -2.97
CA TYR A 14 2.90 1.87 -1.96
C TYR A 14 2.15 0.62 -1.51
N VAL A 15 2.89 -0.43 -1.15
CA VAL A 15 2.33 -1.70 -0.64
C VAL A 15 3.02 -2.05 0.65
N GLU A 16 2.25 -2.54 1.62
CA GLU A 16 2.74 -2.97 2.92
C GLU A 16 2.16 -4.33 3.29
N VAL A 17 3.04 -5.22 3.74
CA VAL A 17 2.70 -6.54 4.24
C VAL A 17 2.52 -6.46 5.75
N ASP A 18 1.27 -6.53 6.20
CA ASP A 18 0.92 -6.51 7.60
C ASP A 18 1.11 -7.91 8.22
N HIS A 19 2.23 -8.08 8.92
CA HIS A 19 2.54 -9.27 9.70
C HIS A 19 1.85 -9.18 11.07
N HIS A 20 0.68 -9.80 11.20
CA HIS A 20 -0.13 -9.82 12.44
C HIS A 20 0.64 -10.25 13.71
N THR A 21 1.77 -10.97 13.58
CA THR A 21 2.56 -11.45 14.72
C THR A 21 3.63 -10.47 15.23
N TRP A 22 3.98 -9.43 14.47
CA TRP A 22 5.17 -8.59 14.78
C TRP A 22 4.84 -7.16 15.20
N HIS A 23 3.58 -6.73 15.07
CA HIS A 23 3.16 -5.40 15.49
C HIS A 23 2.60 -5.42 16.92
N ASP A 24 3.21 -4.64 17.82
CA ASP A 24 2.61 -4.26 19.10
C ASP A 24 1.30 -3.51 18.80
N PRO A 25 0.13 -4.06 19.17
CA PRO A 25 -1.14 -3.79 18.48
C PRO A 25 -1.69 -2.38 18.63
N THR A 26 -1.23 -1.61 19.62
CA THR A 26 -1.83 -0.30 19.92
C THR A 26 -1.02 0.89 19.44
N ALA A 27 0.28 0.97 19.76
CA ALA A 27 1.11 2.12 19.36
C ALA A 27 1.50 2.07 17.88
N ALA A 28 1.72 0.86 17.32
CA ALA A 28 2.02 0.70 15.90
C ALA A 28 0.81 1.04 15.02
N ALA A 29 -0.40 0.67 15.46
CA ALA A 29 -1.63 0.91 14.69
C ALA A 29 -1.96 2.40 14.51
N ASP A 30 -1.72 3.24 15.53
CA ASP A 30 -1.99 4.68 15.40
C ASP A 30 -0.92 5.38 14.55
N TYR A 31 0.34 4.94 14.65
CA TYR A 31 1.40 5.40 13.75
C TYR A 31 1.10 5.05 12.29
N ASP A 32 0.65 3.82 12.02
CA ASP A 32 0.29 3.39 10.66
C ASP A 32 -0.89 4.18 10.09
N LYS A 33 -1.91 4.47 10.90
CA LYS A 33 -3.04 5.31 10.48
C LYS A 33 -2.61 6.73 10.13
N ASP A 34 -1.79 7.36 10.97
CA ASP A 34 -1.31 8.72 10.70
C ASP A 34 -0.43 8.73 9.44
N ARG A 35 0.49 7.78 9.31
CA ARG A 35 1.35 7.64 8.13
C ARG A 35 0.54 7.44 6.85
N ASP A 36 -0.43 6.53 6.85
CA ASP A 36 -1.29 6.30 5.69
C ASP A 36 -2.14 7.54 5.37
N ARG A 37 -2.56 8.30 6.38
CA ARG A 37 -3.21 9.61 6.20
C ARG A 37 -2.28 10.63 5.56
N GLN A 38 -1.02 10.74 6.00
CA GLN A 38 -0.04 11.64 5.38
C GLN A 38 0.21 11.27 3.91
N VAL A 39 0.31 9.96 3.60
CA VAL A 39 0.45 9.49 2.21
C VAL A 39 -0.76 9.91 1.36
N ARG A 40 -1.99 9.75 1.88
CA ARG A 40 -3.22 10.17 1.18
C ARG A 40 -3.28 11.68 0.96
N LEU A 41 -2.85 12.48 1.94
CA LEU A 41 -2.78 13.94 1.81
C LEU A 41 -1.77 14.39 0.74
N ALA A 42 -0.70 13.63 0.54
CA ALA A 42 0.25 13.82 -0.55
C ALA A 42 -0.23 13.27 -1.91
N GLY A 43 -1.51 12.85 -1.99
CA GLY A 43 -2.12 12.27 -3.18
C GLY A 43 -1.76 10.80 -3.43
N GLY A 44 -1.01 10.16 -2.54
CA GLY A 44 -0.58 8.76 -2.61
C GLY A 44 -1.62 7.75 -2.12
N VAL A 45 -1.33 6.47 -2.31
CA VAL A 45 -2.09 5.33 -1.75
C VAL A 45 -1.15 4.30 -1.16
N VAL A 46 -1.62 3.64 -0.10
CA VAL A 46 -0.95 2.50 0.55
C VAL A 46 -1.92 1.33 0.53
N GLU A 47 -1.57 0.26 -0.17
CA GLU A 47 -2.32 -0.99 -0.18
C GLU A 47 -1.72 -1.95 0.86
N ARG A 48 -2.53 -2.31 1.86
CA ARG A 48 -2.10 -3.25 2.90
C ARG A 48 -2.55 -4.66 2.55
N VAL A 49 -1.62 -5.60 2.60
CA VAL A 49 -1.88 -7.03 2.41
C VAL A 49 -1.45 -7.77 3.68
N THR A 50 -2.30 -8.64 4.21
CA THR A 50 -1.97 -9.42 5.40
C THR A 50 -1.22 -10.68 5.02
N ASP A 51 -0.42 -11.21 5.95
CA ASP A 51 0.20 -12.54 5.78
C ASP A 51 -0.80 -13.64 5.45
N THR A 52 -1.99 -13.57 6.05
CA THR A 52 -3.07 -14.53 5.81
C THR A 52 -3.51 -14.47 4.36
N GLN A 53 -3.73 -13.27 3.78
CA GLN A 53 -4.09 -13.14 2.37
C GLN A 53 -2.99 -13.69 1.44
N LEU A 54 -1.73 -13.44 1.77
CA LEU A 54 -0.59 -13.95 1.00
C LEU A 54 -0.51 -15.48 1.08
N ARG A 55 -0.72 -16.05 2.27
CA ARG A 55 -0.72 -17.50 2.50
C ARG A 55 -1.88 -18.19 1.81
N ASP A 56 -3.06 -17.60 1.86
CA ASP A 56 -4.28 -18.20 1.33
C ASP A 56 -4.30 -18.19 -0.19
N ASN A 57 -3.86 -17.10 -0.83
CA ASN A 57 -3.83 -17.01 -2.30
C ASN A 57 -2.90 -15.91 -2.83
N LEU A 58 -1.59 -16.13 -2.76
CA LEU A 58 -0.59 -15.20 -3.31
C LEU A 58 -0.86 -14.78 -4.77
N PRO A 59 -1.17 -15.70 -5.73
CA PRO A 59 -1.45 -15.29 -7.11
C PRO A 59 -2.60 -14.30 -7.23
N LYS A 60 -3.66 -14.47 -6.44
CA LYS A 60 -4.78 -13.53 -6.41
C LYS A 60 -4.34 -12.16 -5.87
N VAL A 61 -3.62 -12.14 -4.75
CA VAL A 61 -3.14 -10.87 -4.16
C VAL A 61 -2.28 -10.10 -5.16
N VAL A 62 -1.37 -10.77 -5.86
CA VAL A 62 -0.55 -10.15 -6.91
C VAL A 62 -1.41 -9.61 -8.06
N ALA A 63 -2.42 -10.34 -8.50
CA ALA A 63 -3.32 -9.89 -9.56
C ALA A 63 -4.14 -8.65 -9.15
N ASP A 64 -4.63 -8.61 -7.91
CA ASP A 64 -5.36 -7.47 -7.35
C ASP A 64 -4.45 -6.23 -7.26
N LEU A 65 -3.25 -6.36 -6.69
CA LEU A 65 -2.26 -5.28 -6.60
C LEU A 65 -1.85 -4.75 -7.98
N ARG A 66 -1.66 -5.64 -8.96
CA ARG A 66 -1.36 -5.25 -10.35
C ARG A 66 -2.49 -4.41 -10.95
N THR A 67 -3.74 -4.78 -10.69
CA THR A 67 -4.91 -4.05 -11.19
C THR A 67 -4.95 -2.63 -10.62
N LEU A 68 -4.72 -2.48 -9.32
CA LEU A 68 -4.66 -1.19 -8.62
C LEU A 68 -3.52 -0.31 -9.15
N TYR A 69 -2.33 -0.90 -9.31
CA TYR A 69 -1.17 -0.23 -9.90
C TYR A 69 -1.47 0.30 -11.32
N LEU A 70 -2.06 -0.53 -12.19
CA LEU A 70 -2.37 -0.15 -13.57
C LEU A 70 -3.44 0.94 -13.65
N GLY A 71 -4.49 0.86 -12.81
CA GLY A 71 -5.50 1.91 -12.70
C GLY A 71 -4.86 3.24 -12.32
N ARG A 72 -4.00 3.23 -11.30
CA ARG A 72 -3.33 4.45 -10.83
C ARG A 72 -2.33 5.02 -11.83
N ARG A 73 -1.55 4.16 -12.50
CA ARG A 73 -0.66 4.57 -13.60
C ARG A 73 -1.44 5.26 -14.72
N SER A 74 -2.64 4.75 -15.04
CA SER A 74 -3.49 5.33 -16.07
C SER A 74 -4.02 6.71 -15.65
N SER A 75 -4.48 6.86 -14.41
CA SER A 75 -4.92 8.16 -13.87
C SER A 75 -3.81 9.21 -13.82
N PHE A 76 -2.57 8.80 -13.53
CA PHE A 76 -1.41 9.71 -13.56
C PHE A 76 -1.06 10.18 -14.98
N GLY A 77 -1.20 9.31 -15.98
CA GLY A 77 -0.99 9.68 -17.39
C GLY A 77 -2.02 10.67 -17.92
N VAL A 78 -3.23 10.71 -17.34
CA VAL A 78 -4.30 11.65 -17.73
C VAL A 78 -4.11 13.04 -17.11
N GLN A 79 -3.47 13.15 -15.93
CA GLN A 79 -3.25 14.44 -15.27
C GLN A 79 -1.98 15.19 -15.73
N ALA A 80 -1.13 14.55 -16.53
CA ALA A 80 0.11 15.14 -17.07
C ALA A 80 -0.06 15.77 -18.47
N GLY A 81 -1.30 15.88 -18.96
CA GLY A 81 -1.65 16.47 -20.27
C GLY A 81 -2.28 17.85 -20.14
#